data_AF-A0A142EQZ0-F1
#
_entry.id   AF-A0A142EQZ0-F1
#
_cell.length_a   1.000
_cell.length_b   1.000
_cell.length_c   1.000
_cell.angle_alpha   90.00
_cell.angle_beta   90.00
_cell.angle_gamma   90.00
#
_symmetry.space_group_name_H-M   'P 1'
#
loop_
_entity.id
_entity.type
_entity.pdbx_description
1 polymer ?
#
loop_
_entity_poly.entity_id
_entity_poly.type
_entity_poly.pdbx_seq_one_letter_code
_entity_poly.pdbx_strand_id
1 'polypeptide(L)'
;MGEKDGAQLYLGQLDSLFKRKNYGIHVINQDGQWLAWQDCGFDLLVWDNGAWKNQYQFNNFGYTCSGTILNREGRLYLLGGKGPFHQHVDLIEFYSQFGSWELIPVEQQPLNYFSPWKSISDQGIFLLFGTFSSKRTDQFDFVNQGYFLDWNTNKWMSLKLNWKQNQDIPNVEQEISIFFDLQDYSIVKLQEGWFMLDKGLKRILFLEEAALPIQSSPDYFSISNNQLEWKIGNEPVSTLEISELIAQAKEVASIQIVPQVKEVAPKLRLQTLGILLAFFVVFGGLAYTFFKKRLTKKHSGNSAPFEFTTTSEKAPDPMEIWRQKLITAGKEFYTTEELDAFFEFDPEDTAENKRVKRSRLIKGINESAQKITGKSMIERERQPQDKRYFRYSIDLSS
;
A
#
# COMPACT_ATOMS: atom_id res chain seq x y z
N MET A 1 -4.96 -29.74 36.39
CA MET A 1 -3.82 -29.73 35.47
C MET A 1 -3.56 -28.27 35.16
N GLY A 2 -2.54 -27.68 35.76
CA GLY A 2 -2.42 -26.22 35.86
C GLY A 2 -2.05 -25.59 34.53
N GLU A 3 -2.51 -24.35 34.31
CA GLU A 3 -2.19 -23.49 33.16
C GLU A 3 -0.69 -23.45 32.82
N LYS A 4 0.16 -23.58 33.85
CA LYS A 4 1.63 -23.63 33.74
C LYS A 4 2.18 -24.94 33.13
N ASP A 5 1.54 -26.09 33.33
CA ASP A 5 1.96 -27.37 32.74
C ASP A 5 1.53 -27.48 31.27
N GLY A 6 0.42 -26.83 30.90
CA GLY A 6 0.01 -26.67 29.51
C GLY A 6 1.03 -25.87 28.70
N ALA A 7 1.65 -24.86 29.34
CA ALA A 7 2.62 -23.95 28.73
C ALA A 7 3.86 -24.59 28.13
N GLN A 8 4.43 -25.55 28.85
CA GLN A 8 5.60 -26.25 28.35
C GLN A 8 5.26 -27.20 27.19
N LEU A 9 4.06 -27.77 27.17
CA LEU A 9 3.63 -28.70 26.12
C LEU A 9 3.41 -27.99 24.77
N TYR A 10 2.76 -26.82 24.76
CA TYR A 10 2.49 -26.11 23.51
C TYR A 10 3.72 -25.41 22.95
N LEU A 11 4.58 -24.80 23.79
CA LEU A 11 5.80 -24.12 23.31
C LEU A 11 6.83 -25.11 22.76
N GLY A 12 7.01 -26.27 23.41
CA GLY A 12 8.01 -27.25 23.01
C GLY A 12 7.81 -27.87 21.61
N GLN A 13 6.59 -27.81 21.05
CA GLN A 13 6.32 -28.29 19.69
C GLN A 13 6.68 -27.25 18.61
N LEU A 14 6.62 -25.96 18.91
CA LEU A 14 6.73 -24.88 17.91
C LEU A 14 8.09 -24.88 17.21
N ASP A 15 9.17 -25.11 17.94
CA ASP A 15 10.54 -25.18 17.39
C ASP A 15 10.70 -26.28 16.33
N SER A 16 9.93 -27.37 16.43
CA SER A 16 9.97 -28.47 15.47
C SER A 16 9.11 -28.22 14.22
N LEU A 17 8.05 -27.43 14.38
CA LEU A 17 7.09 -27.12 13.31
C LEU A 17 7.60 -25.99 12.42
N PHE A 18 8.18 -24.96 13.02
CA PHE A 18 8.79 -23.87 12.28
C PHE A 18 10.23 -24.24 11.90
N LYS A 19 10.39 -24.77 10.68
CA LYS A 19 11.70 -25.18 10.13
C LYS A 19 12.70 -24.01 9.99
N ARG A 20 12.24 -22.76 10.07
CA ARG A 20 13.05 -21.56 9.86
C ARG A 20 13.39 -20.92 11.20
N LYS A 21 14.60 -21.20 11.69
CA LYS A 21 15.04 -20.87 13.05
C LYS A 21 15.37 -19.38 13.30
N ASN A 22 15.29 -18.53 12.27
CA ASN A 22 15.76 -17.14 12.36
C ASN A 22 14.63 -16.09 12.48
N TYR A 23 13.38 -16.53 12.61
CA TYR A 23 12.21 -15.65 12.69
C TYR A 23 11.49 -15.86 14.01
N GLY A 24 11.08 -14.75 14.65
CA GLY A 24 10.31 -14.77 15.88
C GLY A 24 8.97 -15.49 15.70
N ILE A 25 8.51 -16.15 16.76
CA ILE A 25 7.20 -16.80 16.81
C ILE A 25 6.34 -16.03 17.80
N HIS A 26 5.23 -15.50 17.33
CA HIS A 26 4.23 -14.82 18.14
C HIS A 26 3.20 -15.86 18.58
N VAL A 27 3.00 -15.99 19.90
CA VAL A 27 1.97 -16.85 20.48
C VAL A 27 0.93 -15.97 21.13
N ILE A 28 -0.33 -16.13 20.75
CA ILE A 28 -1.46 -15.32 21.22
C ILE A 28 -2.53 -16.24 21.78
N ASN A 29 -3.12 -15.86 22.91
CA ASN A 29 -4.36 -16.46 23.39
C ASN A 29 -5.54 -15.59 22.95
N GLN A 30 -6.47 -16.18 22.21
CA GLN A 30 -7.71 -15.56 21.77
C GLN A 30 -8.88 -16.37 22.33
N ASP A 31 -9.61 -15.82 23.29
CA ASP A 31 -10.82 -16.42 23.87
C ASP A 31 -10.61 -17.89 24.33
N GLY A 32 -9.44 -18.18 24.90
CA GLY A 32 -9.04 -19.52 25.35
C GLY A 32 -8.43 -20.41 24.26
N GLN A 33 -8.37 -19.95 23.01
CA GLN A 33 -7.69 -20.62 21.91
C GLN A 33 -6.28 -20.08 21.72
N TRP A 34 -5.29 -20.97 21.75
CA TRP A 34 -3.90 -20.62 21.48
C TRP A 34 -3.61 -20.62 19.98
N LEU A 35 -2.97 -19.56 19.54
CA LEU A 35 -2.57 -19.31 18.17
C LEU A 35 -1.06 -19.07 18.11
N ALA A 36 -0.41 -19.52 17.05
CA ALA A 36 0.97 -19.19 16.77
C ALA A 36 1.15 -18.74 15.33
N TRP A 37 1.93 -17.68 15.15
CA TRP A 37 2.30 -17.12 13.86
C TRP A 37 3.80 -16.84 13.85
N GLN A 38 4.48 -17.23 12.77
CA GLN A 38 5.91 -16.95 12.60
C GLN A 38 6.11 -15.72 11.71
N ASP A 39 7.04 -14.85 12.13
CA ASP A 39 7.40 -13.65 11.36
C ASP A 39 7.83 -13.99 9.92
N CYS A 40 7.57 -13.06 8.99
CA CYS A 40 7.66 -13.24 7.53
C CYS A 40 6.72 -14.28 6.92
N GLY A 41 6.00 -15.08 7.70
CA GLY A 41 5.13 -16.16 7.23
C GLY A 41 3.66 -15.77 7.14
N PHE A 42 2.87 -16.71 6.61
CA PHE A 42 1.41 -16.68 6.67
C PHE A 42 0.82 -17.90 7.39
N ASP A 43 1.68 -18.83 7.83
CA ASP A 43 1.25 -19.98 8.63
C ASP A 43 0.60 -19.49 9.92
N LEU A 44 -0.64 -19.91 10.12
CA LEU A 44 -1.41 -19.63 11.33
C LEU A 44 -1.71 -20.97 11.99
N LEU A 45 -0.96 -21.29 13.03
CA LEU A 45 -1.14 -22.51 13.79
C LEU A 45 -2.17 -22.29 14.88
N VAL A 46 -3.17 -23.16 14.94
CA VAL A 46 -4.15 -23.22 16.03
C VAL A 46 -3.84 -24.43 16.89
N TRP A 47 -3.79 -24.25 18.21
CA TRP A 47 -3.67 -25.35 19.13
C TRP A 47 -5.01 -26.09 19.26
N ASP A 48 -5.01 -27.37 18.89
CA ASP A 48 -6.20 -28.22 18.95
C ASP A 48 -5.81 -29.65 19.33
N ASN A 49 -6.44 -30.18 20.39
CA ASN A 49 -6.28 -31.57 20.85
C ASN A 49 -4.82 -32.01 21.05
N GLY A 50 -3.99 -31.15 21.65
CA GLY A 50 -2.60 -31.48 21.99
C GLY A 50 -1.58 -31.31 20.85
N ALA A 51 -2.00 -30.74 19.73
CA ALA A 51 -1.13 -30.45 18.59
C ALA A 51 -1.46 -29.11 17.94
N TRP A 52 -0.45 -28.48 17.36
CA TRP A 52 -0.62 -27.33 16.48
C TRP A 52 -1.09 -27.77 15.10
N LYS A 53 -2.16 -27.15 14.59
CA LYS A 53 -2.71 -27.37 13.26
C LYS A 53 -2.65 -26.09 12.45
N ASN A 54 -1.95 -26.13 11.33
CA ASN A 54 -1.92 -24.98 10.41
C ASN A 54 -3.29 -24.82 9.74
N GLN A 55 -3.87 -23.64 9.88
CA GLN A 55 -5.12 -23.26 9.22
C GLN A 55 -4.89 -22.62 7.86
N TYR A 56 -3.67 -22.14 7.60
CA TYR A 56 -3.30 -21.58 6.32
C TYR A 56 -3.13 -22.67 5.27
N GLN A 57 -3.76 -22.51 4.10
CA GLN A 57 -3.81 -23.55 3.06
C GLN A 57 -2.87 -23.30 1.87
N PHE A 58 -2.09 -22.23 1.90
CA PHE A 58 -1.22 -21.82 0.79
C PHE A 58 0.25 -21.80 1.24
N ASN A 59 1.13 -21.30 0.36
CA ASN A 59 2.59 -21.33 0.59
C ASN A 59 3.24 -19.96 0.27
N ASN A 60 2.53 -18.86 0.55
CA ASN A 60 3.12 -17.53 0.41
C ASN A 60 4.05 -17.24 1.60
N PHE A 61 5.12 -16.49 1.35
CA PHE A 61 6.09 -16.10 2.37
C PHE A 61 6.80 -14.81 1.98
N GLY A 62 7.28 -14.06 2.98
CA GLY A 62 8.18 -12.94 2.82
C GLY A 62 7.49 -11.61 2.51
N TYR A 63 6.16 -11.58 2.44
CA TYR A 63 5.41 -10.34 2.25
C TYR A 63 5.39 -9.50 3.53
N THR A 64 5.25 -10.15 4.69
CA THR A 64 4.91 -9.53 5.99
C THR A 64 6.03 -9.64 7.02
N CYS A 65 7.30 -9.55 6.62
CA CYS A 65 8.41 -9.58 7.57
C CYS A 65 8.37 -8.41 8.54
N SER A 66 8.76 -8.64 9.80
CA SER A 66 8.52 -7.70 10.90
C SER A 66 7.05 -7.30 11.00
N GLY A 67 6.13 -8.22 10.67
CA GLY A 67 4.68 -8.00 10.74
C GLY A 67 4.15 -8.02 12.17
N THR A 68 2.88 -7.68 12.35
CA THR A 68 2.24 -7.73 13.68
C THR A 68 0.88 -8.39 13.57
N ILE A 69 0.72 -9.54 14.20
CA ILE A 69 -0.57 -10.23 14.31
C ILE A 69 -1.36 -9.62 15.47
N LEU A 70 -2.65 -9.41 15.27
CA LEU A 70 -3.55 -8.83 16.27
C LEU A 70 -4.95 -9.41 16.16
N ASN A 71 -5.65 -9.47 17.29
CA ASN A 71 -7.04 -9.90 17.37
C ASN A 71 -7.92 -8.67 17.60
N ARG A 72 -9.02 -8.57 16.85
CA ARG A 72 -10.05 -7.57 17.06
C ARG A 72 -11.42 -8.16 16.74
N GLU A 73 -12.38 -8.02 17.66
CA GLU A 73 -13.78 -8.44 17.45
C GLU A 73 -13.90 -9.91 16.99
N GLY A 74 -13.05 -10.78 17.53
CA GLY A 74 -13.02 -12.20 17.18
C GLY A 74 -12.36 -12.52 15.83
N ARG A 75 -11.79 -11.52 15.15
CA ARG A 75 -11.12 -11.65 13.86
C ARG A 75 -9.61 -11.48 14.03
N LEU A 76 -8.87 -12.24 13.24
CA LEU A 76 -7.41 -12.16 13.21
C LEU A 76 -6.95 -11.30 12.06
N TYR A 77 -6.13 -10.33 12.37
CA TYR A 77 -5.49 -9.45 11.41
C TYR A 77 -3.98 -9.60 11.49
N LEU A 78 -3.34 -9.41 10.35
CA LEU A 78 -1.92 -9.21 10.20
C LEU A 78 -1.72 -7.81 9.66
N LEU A 79 -1.04 -6.98 10.44
CA LEU A 79 -0.55 -5.69 9.98
C LEU A 79 0.78 -5.89 9.26
N GLY A 80 0.89 -5.26 8.10
CA GLY A 80 2.01 -5.33 7.17
C GLY A 80 3.37 -4.99 7.77
N GLY A 81 4.38 -5.15 6.92
CA GLY A 81 5.77 -4.98 7.32
C GLY A 81 6.70 -4.72 6.15
N LYS A 82 7.74 -5.54 6.05
CA LYS A 82 8.78 -5.45 5.04
C LYS A 82 8.57 -6.56 4.01
N GLY A 83 8.19 -6.18 2.79
CA GLY A 83 8.16 -7.09 1.65
C GLY A 83 9.50 -7.12 0.91
N PRO A 84 9.65 -7.96 -0.13
CA PRO A 84 10.91 -8.09 -0.87
C PRO A 84 11.34 -6.80 -1.59
N PHE A 85 10.36 -6.01 -2.05
CA PHE A 85 10.57 -4.85 -2.94
C PHE A 85 10.21 -3.51 -2.29
N HIS A 86 9.27 -3.50 -1.35
CA HIS A 86 8.82 -2.30 -0.67
C HIS A 86 8.31 -2.65 0.73
N GLN A 87 8.28 -1.63 1.57
CA GLN A 87 7.59 -1.66 2.86
C GLN A 87 6.10 -1.36 2.67
N HIS A 88 5.27 -1.78 3.63
CA HIS A 88 3.84 -1.54 3.57
C HIS A 88 3.22 -1.63 4.98
N VAL A 89 2.03 -1.05 5.10
CA VAL A 89 1.18 -1.13 6.30
C VAL A 89 -0.19 -1.67 5.94
N ASP A 90 -0.22 -2.66 5.04
CA ASP A 90 -1.47 -3.32 4.68
C ASP A 90 -2.10 -3.95 5.92
N LEU A 91 -3.42 -3.90 5.99
CA LEU A 91 -4.19 -4.70 6.92
C LEU A 91 -4.66 -5.96 6.20
N ILE A 92 -4.41 -7.13 6.75
CA ILE A 92 -4.73 -8.42 6.14
C ILE A 92 -5.55 -9.24 7.13
N GLU A 93 -6.72 -9.72 6.77
CA GLU A 93 -7.59 -10.52 7.65
C GLU A 93 -7.49 -12.01 7.31
N PHE A 94 -7.52 -12.86 8.32
CA PHE A 94 -7.58 -14.31 8.12
C PHE A 94 -9.02 -14.78 7.94
N TYR A 95 -9.32 -15.36 6.77
CA TYR A 95 -10.60 -15.99 6.47
C TYR A 95 -10.52 -17.50 6.67
N SER A 96 -10.91 -17.96 7.87
CA SER A 96 -10.83 -19.37 8.27
C SER A 96 -11.57 -20.33 7.31
N GLN A 97 -12.68 -19.89 6.73
CA GLN A 97 -13.44 -20.68 5.74
C GLN A 97 -12.63 -21.05 4.48
N PHE A 98 -11.62 -20.24 4.14
CA PHE A 98 -10.75 -20.45 2.97
C PHE A 98 -9.32 -20.82 3.36
N GLY A 99 -8.99 -20.75 4.65
CA GLY A 99 -7.61 -20.86 5.11
C GLY A 99 -6.68 -19.84 4.42
N SER A 100 -7.19 -18.64 4.13
CA SER A 100 -6.48 -17.58 3.39
C SER A 100 -6.37 -16.30 4.19
N TRP A 101 -5.35 -15.52 3.86
CA TRP A 101 -5.19 -14.14 4.31
C TRP A 101 -5.59 -13.21 3.18
N GLU A 102 -6.55 -12.31 3.43
CA GLU A 102 -7.10 -11.41 2.43
C GLU A 102 -6.79 -9.95 2.79
N LEU A 103 -6.37 -9.17 1.80
CA LEU A 103 -6.12 -7.74 1.99
C LEU A 103 -7.42 -7.02 2.30
N ILE A 104 -7.41 -6.24 3.37
CA ILE A 104 -8.49 -5.34 3.73
C ILE A 104 -8.22 -3.99 3.08
N PRO A 105 -9.13 -3.48 2.22
CA PRO A 105 -8.98 -2.16 1.65
C PRO A 105 -9.00 -1.10 2.75
N VAL A 106 -7.93 -0.33 2.88
CA VAL A 106 -7.83 0.81 3.81
C VAL A 106 -7.56 2.08 3.00
N GLU A 107 -8.29 3.16 3.30
CA GLU A 107 -8.07 4.41 2.59
C GLU A 107 -6.80 5.15 3.07
N GLN A 108 -6.23 5.96 2.17
CA GLN A 108 -5.11 6.86 2.47
C GLN A 108 -3.84 6.16 2.98
N GLN A 109 -3.67 4.88 2.64
CA GLN A 109 -2.53 4.10 3.08
C GLN A 109 -1.19 4.72 2.64
N PRO A 110 -0.23 4.90 3.57
CA PRO A 110 1.10 5.36 3.19
C PRO A 110 1.82 4.27 2.40
N LEU A 111 2.25 4.64 1.20
CA LEU A 111 3.00 3.76 0.32
C LEU A 111 4.45 3.65 0.80
N ASN A 112 5.04 2.47 0.65
CA ASN A 112 6.44 2.21 0.99
C ASN A 112 6.80 2.48 2.45
N TYR A 113 5.83 2.57 3.36
CA TYR A 113 6.07 2.94 4.74
C TYR A 113 6.14 1.72 5.65
N PHE A 114 7.04 1.76 6.64
CA PHE A 114 7.11 0.82 7.74
C PHE A 114 7.42 1.58 9.03
N SER A 115 6.80 1.17 10.13
CA SER A 115 7.14 1.64 11.46
C SER A 115 7.53 0.45 12.34
N PRO A 116 8.67 0.52 13.04
CA PRO A 116 9.02 -0.49 14.04
C PRO A 116 8.26 -0.30 15.36
N TRP A 117 7.68 0.87 15.64
CA TRP A 117 6.82 1.11 16.80
C TRP A 117 5.34 1.07 16.39
N LYS A 118 4.74 -0.13 16.47
CA LYS A 118 3.34 -0.37 16.10
C LYS A 118 2.52 -0.67 17.34
N SER A 119 1.61 0.24 17.68
CA SER A 119 0.87 0.21 18.93
C SER A 119 -0.63 0.13 18.66
N ILE A 120 -1.27 -0.95 19.12
CA ILE A 120 -2.67 -1.25 18.79
C ILE A 120 -3.59 -0.79 19.93
N SER A 121 -4.70 -0.13 19.62
CA SER A 121 -5.74 0.22 20.60
C SER A 121 -7.13 -0.13 20.09
N ASP A 122 -8.12 0.08 20.97
CA ASP A 122 -9.55 0.01 20.66
C ASP A 122 -10.01 1.05 19.61
N GLN A 123 -9.32 2.19 19.53
CA GLN A 123 -9.58 3.25 18.55
C GLN A 123 -8.92 3.00 17.19
N GLY A 124 -7.77 2.33 17.17
CA GLY A 124 -6.96 2.24 15.96
C GLY A 124 -5.58 1.63 16.13
N ILE A 125 -4.70 1.88 15.15
CA ILE A 125 -3.28 1.52 15.22
C ILE A 125 -2.44 2.76 15.10
N PHE A 126 -1.58 3.01 16.08
CA PHE A 126 -0.52 4.01 16.01
C PHE A 126 0.74 3.41 15.41
N LEU A 127 1.28 4.06 14.41
CA LEU A 127 2.61 3.82 13.85
C LEU A 127 3.45 5.04 14.15
N LEU A 128 4.41 4.91 15.05
CA LEU A 128 5.27 6.01 15.48
C LEU A 128 6.66 5.81 14.93
N PHE A 129 7.19 6.83 14.27
CA PHE A 129 8.50 6.78 13.63
C PHE A 129 8.58 5.70 12.55
N GLY A 130 9.21 6.02 11.43
CA GLY A 130 9.28 5.01 10.40
C GLY A 130 10.18 5.37 9.26
N THR A 131 10.19 4.46 8.30
CA THR A 131 10.96 4.57 7.07
C THR A 131 10.02 4.52 5.89
N PHE A 132 10.26 5.38 4.90
CA PHE A 132 9.82 5.12 3.55
C PHE A 132 10.92 4.38 2.81
N SER A 133 10.68 3.13 2.42
CA SER A 133 11.66 2.35 1.66
C SER A 133 11.05 1.57 0.50
N SER A 134 11.68 1.72 -0.66
CA SER A 134 11.35 0.97 -1.87
C SER A 134 12.61 0.73 -2.69
N LYS A 135 12.92 -0.54 -2.92
CA LYS A 135 14.03 -0.96 -3.80
C LYS A 135 13.75 -0.66 -5.27
N ARG A 136 12.49 -0.43 -5.64
CA ARG A 136 12.10 -0.12 -7.03
C ARG A 136 12.41 1.33 -7.41
N THR A 137 12.40 2.22 -6.43
CA THR A 137 12.58 3.66 -6.62
C THR A 137 13.85 4.18 -5.97
N ASP A 138 14.67 3.28 -5.41
CA ASP A 138 15.86 3.60 -4.60
C ASP A 138 15.56 4.62 -3.48
N GLN A 139 14.36 4.50 -2.89
CA GLN A 139 13.90 5.39 -1.84
C GLN A 139 14.29 4.81 -0.48
N PHE A 140 14.85 5.67 0.37
CA PHE A 140 15.07 5.38 1.79
C PHE A 140 15.08 6.68 2.60
N ASP A 141 13.94 7.01 3.22
CA ASP A 141 13.76 8.22 4.01
C ASP A 141 13.28 7.86 5.43
N PHE A 142 14.02 8.27 6.46
CA PHE A 142 13.53 8.22 7.82
C PHE A 142 12.59 9.39 8.11
N VAL A 143 11.53 9.13 8.87
CA VAL A 143 10.60 10.15 9.31
C VAL A 143 10.30 10.03 10.80
N ASN A 144 10.45 11.15 11.50
CA ASN A 144 10.12 11.29 12.92
C ASN A 144 8.62 11.57 13.15
N GLN A 145 7.80 11.36 12.12
CA GLN A 145 6.34 11.41 12.20
C GLN A 145 5.76 10.01 12.14
N GLY A 146 4.44 9.91 12.22
CA GLY A 146 3.74 8.64 12.27
C GLY A 146 2.41 8.66 11.54
N TYR A 147 1.73 7.53 11.63
CA TYR A 147 0.42 7.32 11.03
C TYR A 147 -0.53 6.69 12.05
N PHE A 148 -1.82 6.98 11.91
CA PHE A 148 -2.86 6.38 12.72
C PHE A 148 -3.93 5.77 11.82
N LEU A 149 -4.16 4.46 11.94
CA LEU A 149 -5.30 3.80 11.31
C LEU A 149 -6.50 3.90 12.23
N ASP A 150 -7.53 4.62 11.83
CA ASP A 150 -8.78 4.71 12.59
C ASP A 150 -9.71 3.54 12.23
N TRP A 151 -10.11 2.78 13.24
CA TRP A 151 -11.01 1.63 13.07
C TRP A 151 -12.41 1.98 12.63
N ASN A 152 -12.91 3.15 12.97
CA ASN A 152 -14.27 3.56 12.63
C ASN A 152 -14.37 4.00 11.16
N THR A 153 -13.34 4.70 10.67
CA THR A 153 -13.33 5.26 9.32
C THR A 153 -12.57 4.40 8.32
N ASN A 154 -11.76 3.46 8.81
CA ASN A 154 -10.85 2.60 8.03
C ASN A 154 -9.94 3.42 7.11
N LYS A 155 -9.38 4.51 7.66
CA LYS A 155 -8.46 5.40 6.96
C LYS A 155 -7.20 5.61 7.77
N TRP A 156 -6.08 5.69 7.06
CA TRP A 156 -4.83 6.18 7.61
C TRP A 156 -4.84 7.70 7.71
N MET A 157 -4.47 8.23 8.86
CA MET A 157 -4.29 9.65 9.15
C MET A 157 -2.83 9.92 9.54
N SER A 158 -2.35 11.15 9.35
CA SER A 158 -1.01 11.53 9.80
C SER A 158 -0.98 11.80 11.30
N LEU A 159 0.13 11.50 11.95
CA LEU A 159 0.43 11.93 13.31
C LEU A 159 1.36 13.14 13.29
N LYS A 160 0.92 14.22 13.93
CA LYS A 160 1.77 15.37 14.25
C LYS A 160 2.20 15.28 15.71
N LEU A 161 3.50 15.08 15.92
CA LEU A 161 4.12 15.08 17.24
C LEU A 161 4.50 16.50 17.64
N ASN A 162 3.96 16.98 18.75
CA ASN A 162 4.28 18.29 19.31
C ASN A 162 5.20 18.08 20.52
N TRP A 163 6.50 18.14 20.27
CA TRP A 163 7.54 18.03 21.29
C TRP A 163 7.54 19.24 22.22
N LYS A 164 7.74 19.01 23.52
CA LYS A 164 7.91 20.10 24.50
C LYS A 164 9.24 20.81 24.28
N GLN A 165 9.30 22.10 24.62
CA GLN A 165 10.50 22.91 24.45
C GLN A 165 11.72 22.26 25.13
N ASN A 166 12.88 22.34 24.46
CA ASN A 166 14.16 21.79 24.91
C ASN A 166 14.16 20.26 25.12
N GLN A 167 13.30 19.52 24.42
CA GLN A 167 13.43 18.07 24.30
C GLN A 167 14.04 17.74 22.95
N ASP A 168 15.11 16.94 22.96
CA ASP A 168 15.67 16.39 21.74
C ASP A 168 14.68 15.37 21.17
N ILE A 169 14.46 15.45 19.85
CA ILE A 169 13.69 14.44 19.14
C ILE A 169 14.56 13.19 19.12
N PRO A 170 14.08 12.04 19.63
CA PRO A 170 14.88 10.83 19.69
C PRO A 170 15.36 10.45 18.30
N ASN A 171 16.61 9.98 18.21
CA ASN A 171 17.16 9.50 16.97
C ASN A 171 16.66 8.08 16.67
N VAL A 172 15.54 8.02 15.96
CA VAL A 172 14.89 6.77 15.55
C VAL A 172 15.47 6.13 14.29
N GLU A 173 16.52 6.73 13.70
CA GLU A 173 17.29 6.05 12.65
C GLU A 173 18.01 4.81 13.22
N GLN A 174 18.25 4.81 14.54
CA GLN A 174 18.79 3.67 15.24
C GLN A 174 17.70 2.64 15.56
N GLU A 175 18.03 1.37 15.39
CA GLU A 175 17.07 0.28 15.54
C GLU A 175 16.43 0.28 16.92
N ILE A 176 15.09 0.23 16.94
CA ILE A 176 14.34 -0.16 18.12
C ILE A 176 14.84 -1.52 18.59
N SER A 177 15.42 -1.56 19.78
CA SER A 177 16.03 -2.77 20.32
C SER A 177 15.04 -3.65 21.07
N ILE A 178 14.08 -3.03 21.76
CA ILE A 178 13.06 -3.70 22.57
C ILE A 178 11.73 -2.95 22.42
N PHE A 179 10.65 -3.69 22.22
CA PHE A 179 9.31 -3.15 22.06
C PHE A 179 8.27 -4.03 22.76
N PHE A 180 7.34 -3.40 23.48
CA PHE A 180 6.20 -4.04 24.12
C PHE A 180 4.92 -3.26 23.82
N ASP A 181 3.90 -3.94 23.28
CA ASP A 181 2.56 -3.39 23.08
C ASP A 181 1.63 -3.89 24.19
N LEU A 182 1.31 -3.03 25.16
CA LEU A 182 0.39 -3.32 26.27
C LEU A 182 -1.03 -2.88 25.92
N GLN A 183 -2.01 -3.03 26.81
CA GLN A 183 -3.38 -2.61 26.51
C GLN A 183 -3.48 -1.09 26.28
N ASP A 184 -3.10 -0.29 27.27
CA ASP A 184 -3.25 1.17 27.24
C ASP A 184 -1.96 1.90 26.86
N TYR A 185 -0.84 1.19 26.91
CA TYR A 185 0.50 1.73 26.70
C TYR A 185 1.27 0.92 25.66
N SER A 186 2.27 1.53 25.05
CA SER A 186 3.34 0.77 24.41
C SER A 186 4.68 1.38 24.75
N ILE A 187 5.69 0.54 24.90
CA ILE A 187 7.00 0.94 25.42
C ILE A 187 8.08 0.49 24.45
N VAL A 188 9.03 1.37 24.19
CA VAL A 188 10.14 1.15 23.29
C VAL A 188 11.46 1.58 23.92
N LYS A 189 12.52 0.78 23.75
CA LYS A 189 13.89 1.17 24.09
C LYS A 189 14.58 1.81 22.87
N LEU A 190 14.95 3.08 23.01
CA LEU A 190 15.80 3.84 22.10
C LEU A 190 17.15 4.14 22.78
N GLN A 191 18.08 4.76 22.06
CA GLN A 191 19.43 5.05 22.58
C GLN A 191 19.39 5.95 23.81
N GLU A 192 18.47 6.92 23.84
CA GLU A 192 18.35 7.92 24.89
C GLU A 192 17.65 7.40 26.15
N GLY A 193 16.99 6.24 26.06
CA GLY A 193 16.22 5.65 27.15
C GLY A 193 14.91 5.02 26.67
N TRP A 194 13.93 4.98 27.56
CA TRP A 194 12.64 4.36 27.30
C TRP A 194 11.61 5.41 26.91
N PHE A 195 10.91 5.16 25.81
CA PHE A 195 9.78 5.98 25.38
C PHE A 195 8.50 5.17 25.51
N MET A 196 7.46 5.81 26.02
CA MET A 196 6.16 5.20 26.22
C MET A 196 5.09 6.02 25.52
N LEU A 197 4.25 5.35 24.73
CA LEU A 197 3.03 5.92 24.18
C LEU A 197 1.90 5.62 25.15
N ASP A 198 1.26 6.67 25.64
CA ASP A 198 -0.04 6.60 26.30
C ASP A 198 -1.12 6.74 25.21
N LYS A 199 -1.79 5.62 24.88
CA LYS A 199 -2.70 5.52 23.73
C LYS A 199 -3.97 6.35 23.94
N GLY A 200 -4.47 6.35 25.17
CA GLY A 200 -5.69 7.06 25.55
C GLY A 200 -5.50 8.57 25.54
N LEU A 201 -4.43 9.06 26.18
CA LEU A 201 -4.13 10.49 26.26
C LEU A 201 -3.32 11.02 25.07
N LYS A 202 -2.92 10.14 24.15
CA LYS A 202 -2.22 10.48 22.90
C LYS A 202 -0.98 11.33 23.18
N ARG A 203 -0.11 10.82 24.04
CA ARG A 203 1.12 11.49 24.48
C ARG A 203 2.28 10.52 24.56
N ILE A 204 3.48 11.06 24.41
CA ILE A 204 4.73 10.33 24.56
C ILE A 204 5.36 10.73 25.88
N LEU A 205 5.66 9.73 26.69
CA LEU A 205 6.39 9.84 27.94
C LEU A 205 7.81 9.32 27.75
N PHE A 206 8.75 9.89 28.49
CA PHE A 206 10.14 9.48 28.57
C PHE A 206 10.43 8.94 29.97
N LEU A 207 11.23 7.90 29.99
CA LEU A 207 11.72 7.21 31.18
C LEU A 207 13.23 7.04 31.03
N GLU A 208 13.96 7.38 32.10
CA GLU A 208 15.40 7.13 32.21
C GLU A 208 15.69 5.65 31.99
N GLU A 209 16.87 5.32 31.45
CA GLU A 209 17.23 3.92 31.12
C GLU A 209 17.10 2.97 32.33
N ALA A 210 17.43 3.46 33.53
CA ALA A 210 17.37 2.70 34.77
C ALA A 210 15.93 2.38 35.25
N ALA A 211 14.90 2.98 34.66
CA ALA A 211 13.50 2.76 35.07
C ALA A 211 13.00 1.35 34.73
N LEU A 212 13.55 0.72 33.69
CA LEU A 212 13.22 -0.63 33.27
C LEU A 212 14.52 -1.45 33.20
N PRO A 213 14.71 -2.45 34.08
CA PRO A 213 15.94 -3.22 34.17
C PRO A 213 16.07 -4.28 33.05
N ILE A 214 15.64 -3.95 31.84
CA ILE A 214 15.70 -4.82 30.66
C ILE A 214 16.78 -4.28 29.72
N GLN A 215 17.97 -4.88 29.79
CA GLN A 215 19.13 -4.41 29.03
C GLN A 215 19.31 -5.11 27.67
N SER A 216 18.66 -6.26 27.49
CA SER A 216 18.69 -7.05 26.25
C SER A 216 17.31 -7.64 25.99
N SER A 217 17.05 -8.06 24.74
CA SER A 217 15.80 -8.70 24.37
C SER A 217 15.57 -9.94 25.25
N PRO A 218 14.41 -10.06 25.92
CA PRO A 218 14.15 -11.19 26.80
C PRO A 218 13.98 -12.49 26.00
N ASP A 219 14.40 -13.61 26.57
CA ASP A 219 14.18 -14.94 25.99
C ASP A 219 12.69 -15.28 25.93
N TYR A 220 11.94 -14.73 26.90
CA TYR A 220 10.50 -14.86 27.02
C TYR A 220 9.93 -13.58 27.62
N PHE A 221 8.81 -13.13 27.09
CA PHE A 221 7.96 -12.15 27.74
C PHE A 221 6.49 -12.48 27.52
N SER A 222 5.65 -12.02 28.44
CA SER A 222 4.20 -12.11 28.37
C SER A 222 3.61 -10.78 28.75
N ILE A 223 2.51 -10.42 28.09
CA ILE A 223 1.79 -9.18 28.33
C ILE A 223 0.36 -9.56 28.68
N SER A 224 -0.09 -9.09 29.84
CA SER A 224 -1.47 -9.25 30.30
C SER A 224 -1.98 -7.87 30.70
N ASN A 225 -2.86 -7.29 29.90
CA ASN A 225 -3.32 -5.91 30.04
C ASN A 225 -2.13 -4.91 30.08
N ASN A 226 -1.92 -4.25 31.22
CA ASN A 226 -0.81 -3.31 31.46
C ASN A 226 0.28 -3.90 32.39
N GLN A 227 0.34 -5.23 32.48
CA GLN A 227 1.39 -5.95 33.19
C GLN A 227 2.35 -6.61 32.19
N LEU A 228 3.64 -6.44 32.43
CA LEU A 228 4.71 -7.08 31.67
C LEU A 228 5.38 -8.13 32.56
N GLU A 229 5.44 -9.37 32.08
CA GLU A 229 6.27 -10.42 32.65
C GLU A 229 7.41 -10.74 31.68
N TRP A 230 8.63 -10.94 32.19
CA TRP A 230 9.76 -11.31 31.35
C TRP A 230 10.76 -12.21 32.06
N LYS A 231 11.59 -12.88 31.26
CA LYS A 231 12.69 -13.72 31.73
C LYS A 231 13.91 -13.54 30.83
N ILE A 232 15.08 -13.41 31.45
CA ILE A 232 16.38 -13.37 30.78
C ILE A 232 17.27 -14.48 31.37
N GLY A 233 17.77 -15.35 30.51
CA GLY A 233 18.59 -16.50 30.86
C GLY A 233 17.94 -17.40 31.92
N ASN A 234 18.69 -17.66 32.99
CA ASN A 234 18.26 -18.51 34.10
C ASN A 234 17.68 -17.72 35.28
N GLU A 235 17.43 -16.42 35.11
CA GLU A 235 16.83 -15.59 36.17
C GLU A 235 15.36 -15.98 36.43
N PRO A 236 14.82 -15.71 37.64
CA PRO A 236 13.40 -15.81 37.90
C PRO A 236 12.58 -14.91 36.95
N VAL A 237 11.34 -15.31 36.68
CA VAL A 237 10.40 -14.43 35.96
C VAL A 237 10.20 -13.16 36.78
N SER A 238 10.42 -12.02 36.15
CA SER A 238 10.18 -10.69 36.70
C SER A 238 8.84 -10.17 36.19
N THR A 239 8.15 -9.40 37.03
CA THR A 239 6.82 -8.84 36.73
C THR A 239 6.84 -7.35 37.04
N LEU A 240 6.20 -6.54 36.19
CA LEU A 240 6.08 -5.10 36.35
C LEU A 240 4.69 -4.62 35.94
N GLU A 241 4.06 -3.85 36.82
CA GLU A 241 2.84 -3.09 36.50
C GLU A 241 3.23 -1.74 35.90
N ILE A 242 2.80 -1.44 34.67
CA ILE A 242 3.21 -0.20 33.98
C ILE A 242 2.76 1.06 34.72
N SER A 243 1.69 0.99 35.52
CA SER A 243 1.28 2.11 36.38
C SER A 243 2.38 2.60 37.33
N GLU A 244 3.31 1.72 37.74
CA GLU A 244 4.44 2.07 38.61
C GLU A 244 5.48 2.93 37.89
N LEU A 245 5.61 2.76 36.57
CA LEU A 245 6.51 3.56 35.73
C LEU A 245 5.94 4.94 35.43
N ILE A 246 4.61 5.04 35.24
CA ILE A 246 3.97 6.30 34.84
C ILE A 246 4.25 7.43 35.83
N ALA A 247 4.33 7.12 37.13
CA ALA A 247 4.63 8.10 38.17
C ALA A 247 6.02 8.73 38.03
N GLN A 248 6.96 8.03 37.40
CA GLN A 248 8.36 8.44 37.20
C GLN A 248 8.57 9.03 35.80
N ALA A 249 7.59 8.88 34.91
CA ALA A 249 7.71 9.25 33.52
C ALA A 249 7.52 10.76 33.31
N LYS A 250 8.35 11.33 32.44
CA LYS A 250 8.23 12.73 32.01
C LYS A 250 7.52 12.79 30.67
N GLU A 251 6.42 13.52 30.58
CA GLU A 251 5.78 13.76 29.28
C GLU A 251 6.64 14.66 28.39
N VAL A 252 6.98 14.17 27.19
CA VAL A 252 7.91 14.83 26.25
C VAL A 252 7.24 15.28 24.95
N ALA A 253 6.12 14.67 24.54
CA ALA A 253 5.36 15.11 23.38
C ALA A 253 3.86 14.82 23.52
N SER A 254 3.04 15.60 22.80
CA SER A 254 1.62 15.26 22.54
C SER A 254 1.41 14.91 21.08
N ILE A 255 0.42 14.07 20.81
CA ILE A 255 0.11 13.54 19.49
C ILE A 255 -1.20 14.14 19.02
N GLN A 256 -1.16 14.76 17.84
CA GLN A 256 -2.36 15.19 17.12
C GLN A 256 -2.55 14.31 15.90
N ILE A 257 -3.74 13.74 15.77
CA ILE A 257 -4.14 12.98 14.58
C ILE A 257 -4.74 13.99 13.59
N VAL A 258 -4.17 14.07 12.39
CA VAL A 258 -4.61 15.00 11.35
C VAL A 258 -4.87 14.27 10.04
N PRO A 259 -5.87 14.69 9.25
CA PRO A 259 -6.12 14.08 7.95
C PRO A 259 -4.88 14.14 7.05
N GLN A 260 -4.68 13.09 6.25
CA GLN A 260 -3.67 13.10 5.20
C GLN A 260 -4.02 14.20 4.18
N VAL A 261 -3.19 15.24 4.11
CA VAL A 261 -3.27 16.21 3.00
C VAL A 261 -2.61 15.55 1.81
N LYS A 262 -3.40 15.12 0.82
CA LYS A 262 -2.82 14.78 -0.49
C LYS A 262 -2.17 16.05 -1.03
N GLU A 263 -0.85 16.14 -1.00
CA GLU A 263 -0.15 17.12 -1.81
C GLU A 263 -0.53 16.83 -3.27
N VAL A 264 -1.41 17.66 -3.84
CA VAL A 264 -1.59 17.67 -5.29
C VAL A 264 -0.27 18.15 -5.84
N ALA A 265 0.49 17.23 -6.44
CA ALA A 265 1.81 17.50 -6.99
C ALA A 265 1.79 18.87 -7.71
N PRO A 266 2.71 19.80 -7.39
CA PRO A 266 2.66 21.17 -7.91
C PRO A 266 2.65 21.21 -9.45
N LYS A 267 3.25 20.19 -10.09
CA LYS A 267 3.18 19.97 -11.55
C LYS A 267 1.75 19.80 -12.07
N LEU A 268 0.89 19.06 -11.38
CA LEU A 268 -0.49 18.83 -11.81
C LEU A 268 -1.29 20.13 -11.74
N ARG A 269 -1.08 20.93 -10.68
CA ARG A 269 -1.72 22.24 -10.49
C ARG A 269 -1.32 23.21 -11.59
N LEU A 270 -0.03 23.28 -11.93
CA LEU A 270 0.48 24.16 -13.00
C LEU A 270 -0.01 23.72 -14.39
N GLN A 271 -0.06 22.41 -14.65
CA GLN A 271 -0.60 21.85 -15.90
C GLN A 271 -2.10 22.11 -16.04
N THR A 272 -2.90 21.93 -14.98
CA THR A 272 -4.32 22.27 -15.01
C THR A 272 -4.57 23.76 -15.24
N LEU A 273 -3.76 24.64 -14.63
CA LEU A 273 -3.84 26.08 -14.86
C LEU A 273 -3.48 26.44 -16.30
N GLY A 274 -2.44 25.80 -16.86
CA GLY A 274 -2.01 25.98 -18.25
C GLY A 274 -3.05 25.50 -19.25
N ILE A 275 -3.70 24.36 -19.00
CA ILE A 275 -4.81 23.86 -19.83
C ILE A 275 -6.00 24.81 -19.80
N LEU A 276 -6.39 25.32 -18.62
CA LEU A 276 -7.48 26.29 -18.50
C LEU A 276 -7.15 27.59 -19.26
N LEU A 277 -5.93 28.11 -19.14
CA LEU A 277 -5.46 29.28 -19.90
C LEU A 277 -5.50 29.04 -21.42
N ALA A 278 -5.04 27.87 -21.89
CA ALA A 278 -5.11 27.52 -23.30
C ALA A 278 -6.56 27.45 -23.81
N PHE A 279 -7.49 26.89 -23.00
CA PHE A 279 -8.91 26.89 -23.30
C PHE A 279 -9.47 28.32 -23.42
N PHE A 280 -9.14 29.22 -22.49
CA PHE A 280 -9.58 30.62 -22.57
C PHE A 280 -9.02 31.37 -23.78
N VAL A 281 -7.77 31.10 -24.19
CA VAL A 281 -7.18 31.71 -25.40
C VAL A 281 -7.87 31.19 -26.66
N VAL A 282 -8.12 29.88 -26.75
CA VAL A 282 -8.79 29.28 -27.92
C VAL A 282 -10.24 29.75 -28.00
N PHE A 283 -11.01 29.65 -26.92
CA PHE A 283 -12.41 30.09 -26.91
C PHE A 283 -12.56 31.60 -26.99
N GLY A 284 -11.67 32.36 -26.36
CA GLY A 284 -11.62 33.83 -26.48
C GLY A 284 -11.28 34.28 -27.90
N GLY A 285 -10.33 33.61 -28.57
CA GLY A 285 -9.99 33.86 -29.97
C GLY A 285 -11.11 33.48 -30.94
N LEU A 286 -11.78 32.35 -30.72
CA LEU A 286 -12.96 31.94 -31.49
C LEU A 286 -14.14 32.88 -31.28
N ALA A 287 -14.41 33.31 -30.05
CA ALA A 287 -15.44 34.31 -29.74
C ALA A 287 -15.10 35.65 -30.40
N TYR A 288 -13.86 36.12 -30.31
CA TYR A 288 -13.41 37.37 -30.93
C TYR A 288 -13.58 37.35 -32.45
N THR A 289 -13.16 36.27 -33.12
CA THR A 289 -13.33 36.12 -34.58
C THR A 289 -14.80 36.05 -34.99
N PHE A 290 -15.66 35.39 -34.20
CA PHE A 290 -17.10 35.33 -34.43
C PHE A 290 -17.78 36.70 -34.27
N PHE A 291 -17.45 37.44 -33.20
CA PHE A 291 -17.97 38.79 -32.97
C PHE A 291 -17.45 39.82 -33.99
N LYS A 292 -16.17 39.73 -34.38
CA LYS A 292 -15.59 40.58 -35.43
C LYS A 292 -16.28 40.37 -36.78
N LYS A 293 -16.52 39.11 -37.18
CA LYS A 293 -17.25 38.79 -38.43
C LYS A 293 -18.70 39.29 -38.43
N ARG A 294 -19.36 39.35 -37.27
CA ARG A 294 -20.70 39.94 -37.13
C ARG A 294 -20.71 41.45 -37.25
N LEU A 295 -19.66 42.13 -36.75
CA LEU A 295 -19.53 43.59 -36.85
C LEU A 295 -19.13 44.05 -38.27
N THR A 296 -18.35 43.26 -39.01
CA THR A 296 -17.95 43.60 -40.39
C THR A 296 -19.02 43.30 -41.45
N LYS A 297 -20.12 42.63 -41.12
CA LYS A 297 -21.18 42.27 -42.08
C LYS A 297 -22.24 43.36 -42.32
N LYS A 298 -22.01 44.60 -41.88
CA LYS A 298 -22.96 45.72 -42.08
C LYS A 298 -22.65 46.65 -43.26
N HIS A 299 -21.66 46.36 -44.12
CA HIS A 299 -21.42 47.15 -45.33
C HIS A 299 -21.02 46.29 -46.54
N SER A 300 -21.67 46.58 -47.67
CA SER A 300 -21.43 46.09 -49.05
C SER A 300 -21.91 44.65 -49.34
N GLY A 301 -22.76 44.34 -50.34
CA GLY A 301 -23.19 45.09 -51.52
C GLY A 301 -22.75 44.40 -52.83
N ASN A 302 -23.54 43.42 -53.30
CA ASN A 302 -23.62 42.82 -54.65
C ASN A 302 -22.37 42.56 -55.52
N SER A 303 -22.13 41.28 -55.88
CA SER A 303 -22.13 40.76 -57.27
C SER A 303 -21.97 39.22 -57.29
N ALA A 304 -22.59 38.60 -58.30
CA ALA A 304 -22.72 37.14 -58.50
C ALA A 304 -21.55 36.56 -59.36
N PRO A 305 -21.58 35.28 -59.78
CA PRO A 305 -20.80 34.20 -59.21
C PRO A 305 -19.67 33.71 -60.14
N PHE A 306 -18.58 33.21 -59.57
CA PHE A 306 -17.61 32.38 -60.29
C PHE A 306 -17.27 31.16 -59.42
N GLU A 307 -17.60 29.99 -59.95
CA GLU A 307 -17.32 28.69 -59.34
C GLU A 307 -15.81 28.43 -59.27
N PHE A 308 -15.34 28.06 -58.09
CA PHE A 308 -14.21 27.15 -57.98
C PHE A 308 -14.46 26.23 -56.78
N THR A 309 -14.92 25.03 -57.09
CA THR A 309 -14.97 23.89 -56.17
C THR A 309 -13.63 23.72 -55.49
N THR A 310 -13.60 23.81 -54.16
CA THR A 310 -12.55 23.25 -53.34
C THR A 310 -13.20 22.39 -52.26
N THR A 311 -13.29 21.11 -52.55
CA THR A 311 -13.39 20.02 -51.59
C THR A 311 -12.35 20.24 -50.49
N SER A 312 -12.80 20.63 -49.30
CA SER A 312 -11.95 20.56 -48.11
C SER A 312 -11.96 19.11 -47.64
N GLU A 313 -10.96 18.35 -48.08
CA GLU A 313 -10.54 17.13 -47.42
C GLU A 313 -10.21 17.46 -45.95
N LYS A 314 -11.04 16.97 -45.03
CA LYS A 314 -10.65 16.85 -43.63
C LYS A 314 -9.46 15.89 -43.58
N ALA A 315 -8.37 16.32 -42.97
CA ALA A 315 -7.26 15.42 -42.65
C ALA A 315 -7.82 14.17 -41.92
N PRO A 316 -7.48 12.95 -42.37
CA PRO A 316 -8.02 11.74 -41.77
C PRO A 316 -7.60 11.61 -40.31
N ASP A 317 -8.53 11.14 -39.48
CA ASP A 317 -8.27 10.78 -38.07
C ASP A 317 -7.05 9.83 -38.02
N PRO A 318 -6.03 10.09 -37.17
CA PRO A 318 -4.88 9.19 -37.02
C PRO A 318 -5.28 7.73 -36.79
N MET A 319 -6.41 7.45 -36.15
CA MET A 319 -6.89 6.08 -35.93
C MET A 319 -7.48 5.45 -37.21
N GLU A 320 -8.02 6.28 -38.10
CA GLU A 320 -8.54 5.84 -39.41
C GLU A 320 -7.39 5.44 -40.36
N ILE A 321 -6.24 6.11 -40.25
CA ILE A 321 -5.02 5.72 -40.98
C ILE A 321 -4.56 4.33 -40.56
N TRP A 322 -4.55 4.03 -39.25
CA TRP A 322 -4.16 2.71 -38.75
C TRP A 322 -5.16 1.61 -39.12
N ARG A 323 -6.46 1.91 -39.09
CA ARG A 323 -7.52 1.03 -39.58
C ARG A 323 -7.28 0.66 -41.05
N GLN A 324 -7.06 1.66 -41.90
CA GLN A 324 -6.82 1.44 -43.33
C GLN A 324 -5.52 0.69 -43.60
N LYS A 325 -4.45 0.95 -42.83
CA LYS A 325 -3.20 0.18 -42.90
C LYS A 325 -3.44 -1.31 -42.58
N LEU A 326 -4.24 -1.63 -41.56
CA LEU A 326 -4.56 -3.02 -41.20
C LEU A 326 -5.37 -3.73 -42.28
N ILE A 327 -6.38 -3.06 -42.86
CA ILE A 327 -7.16 -3.59 -43.99
C ILE A 327 -6.24 -3.87 -45.19
N THR A 328 -5.36 -2.91 -45.50
CA THR A 328 -4.42 -3.02 -46.63
C THR A 328 -3.40 -4.13 -46.43
N ALA A 329 -2.96 -4.37 -45.19
CA ALA A 329 -2.05 -5.45 -44.86
C ALA A 329 -2.68 -6.84 -45.04
N GLY A 330 -4.02 -6.94 -44.97
CA GLY A 330 -4.78 -8.15 -45.30
C GLY A 330 -4.47 -9.37 -44.42
N LYS A 331 -3.81 -9.17 -43.28
CA LYS A 331 -3.42 -10.25 -42.36
C LYS A 331 -4.47 -10.38 -41.26
N GLU A 332 -5.07 -11.56 -41.15
CA GLU A 332 -6.14 -11.81 -40.17
C GLU A 332 -5.63 -12.02 -38.74
N PHE A 333 -4.35 -12.42 -38.56
CA PHE A 333 -3.79 -12.73 -37.25
C PHE A 333 -2.40 -12.13 -37.04
N TYR A 334 -2.21 -11.51 -35.87
CA TYR A 334 -0.93 -11.00 -35.41
C TYR A 334 -0.54 -11.59 -34.06
N THR A 335 0.72 -11.95 -33.90
CA THR A 335 1.33 -12.14 -32.58
C THR A 335 1.52 -10.79 -31.88
N THR A 336 1.91 -10.83 -30.60
CA THR A 336 2.20 -9.61 -29.83
C THR A 336 3.34 -8.80 -30.46
N GLU A 337 4.41 -9.49 -30.86
CA GLU A 337 5.62 -8.92 -31.41
C GLU A 337 5.39 -8.37 -32.83
N GLU A 338 4.62 -9.09 -33.66
CA GLU A 338 4.26 -8.63 -35.00
C GLU A 338 3.36 -7.40 -34.96
N LEU A 339 2.42 -7.33 -34.01
CA LEU A 339 1.54 -6.18 -33.87
C LEU A 339 2.29 -4.94 -33.34
N ASP A 340 3.23 -5.13 -32.41
CA ASP A 340 4.10 -4.06 -31.93
C ASP A 340 5.00 -3.52 -33.05
N ALA A 341 5.55 -4.40 -33.88
CA ALA A 341 6.32 -4.02 -35.06
C ALA A 341 5.44 -3.29 -36.09
N PHE A 342 4.21 -3.74 -36.29
CA PHE A 342 3.25 -3.10 -37.19
C PHE A 342 2.87 -1.68 -36.73
N PHE A 343 2.73 -1.46 -35.42
CA PHE A 343 2.49 -0.13 -34.84
C PHE A 343 3.76 0.70 -34.65
N GLU A 344 4.90 0.24 -35.18
CA GLU A 344 6.18 0.96 -35.17
C GLU A 344 6.62 1.32 -33.74
N PHE A 345 6.40 0.43 -32.77
CA PHE A 345 6.87 0.65 -31.39
C PHE A 345 8.39 0.53 -31.29
N ASP A 346 8.98 1.37 -30.44
CA ASP A 346 10.42 1.38 -30.21
C ASP A 346 10.89 0.01 -29.64
N PRO A 347 11.84 -0.69 -30.27
CA PRO A 347 12.40 -1.93 -29.75
C PRO A 347 12.96 -1.80 -28.33
N GLU A 348 13.46 -0.62 -27.94
CA GLU A 348 14.04 -0.33 -26.62
C GLU A 348 12.99 -0.01 -25.55
N ASP A 349 11.71 0.16 -25.91
CA ASP A 349 10.64 0.35 -24.93
C ASP A 349 10.49 -0.89 -24.02
N THR A 350 10.25 -0.64 -22.73
CA THR A 350 9.93 -1.69 -21.76
C THR A 350 8.64 -2.43 -22.14
N ALA A 351 8.53 -3.70 -21.76
CA ALA A 351 7.36 -4.53 -22.06
C ALA A 351 6.03 -3.92 -21.56
N GLU A 352 6.05 -3.24 -20.40
CA GLU A 352 4.86 -2.58 -19.85
C GLU A 352 4.48 -1.32 -20.63
N ASN A 353 5.47 -0.53 -21.11
CA ASN A 353 5.19 0.61 -21.99
C ASN A 353 4.57 0.17 -23.31
N LYS A 354 5.12 -0.87 -23.95
CA LYS A 354 4.56 -1.46 -25.18
C LYS A 354 3.14 -1.95 -24.96
N ARG A 355 2.87 -2.62 -23.84
CA ARG A 355 1.53 -3.10 -23.46
C ARG A 355 0.52 -1.96 -23.34
N VAL A 356 0.88 -0.85 -22.67
CA VAL A 356 -0.01 0.32 -22.53
C VAL A 356 -0.24 1.01 -23.87
N LYS A 357 0.81 1.22 -24.67
CA LYS A 357 0.71 1.81 -26.01
C LYS A 357 -0.20 0.98 -26.91
N ARG A 358 -0.02 -0.35 -26.93
CA ARG A 358 -0.86 -1.29 -27.68
C ARG A 358 -2.32 -1.21 -27.27
N SER A 359 -2.60 -1.26 -25.97
CA SER A 359 -3.98 -1.21 -25.47
C SER A 359 -4.70 0.08 -25.88
N ARG A 360 -3.98 1.21 -25.92
CA ARG A 360 -4.54 2.51 -26.33
C ARG A 360 -4.82 2.54 -27.83
N LEU A 361 -3.88 2.08 -28.66
CA LEU A 361 -4.06 2.03 -30.11
C LEU A 361 -5.18 1.08 -30.52
N ILE A 362 -5.22 -0.14 -29.96
CA ILE A 362 -6.30 -1.09 -30.21
C ILE A 362 -7.66 -0.48 -29.85
N LYS A 363 -7.76 0.18 -28.69
CA LYS A 363 -9.00 0.84 -28.28
C LYS A 363 -9.41 1.94 -29.27
N GLY A 364 -8.48 2.80 -29.67
CA GLY A 364 -8.76 3.87 -30.64
C GLY A 364 -9.18 3.35 -32.01
N ILE A 365 -8.54 2.29 -32.51
CA ILE A 365 -8.89 1.63 -33.77
C ILE A 365 -10.28 0.99 -33.67
N ASN A 366 -10.58 0.27 -32.58
CA ASN A 366 -11.89 -0.34 -32.36
C ASN A 366 -13.00 0.71 -32.21
N GLU A 367 -12.74 1.82 -31.54
CA GLU A 367 -13.69 2.94 -31.47
C GLU A 367 -13.94 3.58 -32.85
N SER A 368 -12.93 3.64 -33.72
CA SER A 368 -13.10 4.12 -35.10
C SER A 368 -13.93 3.11 -35.91
N ALA A 369 -13.57 1.83 -35.87
CA ALA A 369 -14.30 0.77 -36.58
C ALA A 369 -15.76 0.67 -36.12
N GLN A 370 -16.02 0.74 -34.81
CA GLN A 370 -17.38 0.69 -34.27
C GLN A 370 -18.25 1.86 -34.74
N LYS A 371 -17.68 3.04 -34.98
CA LYS A 371 -18.41 4.18 -35.57
C LYS A 371 -18.80 3.97 -37.03
N ILE A 372 -18.03 3.16 -37.77
CA ILE A 372 -18.20 2.96 -39.23
C ILE A 372 -19.03 1.71 -39.52
N THR A 373 -18.66 0.58 -38.92
CA THR A 373 -19.26 -0.74 -39.19
C THR A 373 -20.03 -1.34 -38.02
N GLY A 374 -20.02 -0.68 -36.85
CA GLY A 374 -20.78 -1.12 -35.68
C GLY A 374 -20.12 -2.26 -34.89
N LYS A 375 -18.93 -2.71 -35.29
CA LYS A 375 -18.18 -3.81 -34.66
C LYS A 375 -16.75 -3.40 -34.30
N SER A 376 -16.14 -4.13 -33.36
CA SER A 376 -14.72 -3.99 -33.05
C SER A 376 -13.89 -4.68 -34.13
N MET A 377 -12.79 -4.05 -34.57
CA MET A 377 -11.93 -4.58 -35.63
C MET A 377 -10.88 -5.56 -35.10
N ILE A 378 -10.37 -5.32 -33.89
CA ILE A 378 -9.26 -6.07 -33.30
C ILE A 378 -9.75 -6.76 -32.02
N GLU A 379 -9.65 -8.08 -31.99
CA GLU A 379 -9.95 -8.89 -30.80
C GLU A 379 -8.73 -9.68 -30.34
N ARG A 380 -8.65 -9.95 -29.03
CA ARG A 380 -7.55 -10.71 -28.43
C ARG A 380 -8.03 -12.12 -28.11
N GLU A 381 -7.41 -13.11 -28.73
CA GLU A 381 -7.74 -14.53 -28.56
C GLU A 381 -6.55 -15.32 -28.00
N ARG A 382 -6.82 -16.44 -27.35
CA ARG A 382 -5.77 -17.41 -26.98
C ARG A 382 -5.37 -18.21 -28.22
N GLN A 383 -4.07 -18.49 -28.36
CA GLN A 383 -3.62 -19.32 -29.48
C GLN A 383 -4.17 -20.76 -29.35
N PRO A 384 -4.65 -21.38 -30.44
CA PRO A 384 -5.19 -22.75 -30.38
C PRO A 384 -4.14 -23.81 -30.03
N GLN A 385 -2.88 -23.60 -30.43
CA GLN A 385 -1.79 -24.54 -30.26
C GLN A 385 -1.13 -24.44 -28.87
N ASP A 386 -1.08 -23.24 -28.28
CA ASP A 386 -0.61 -23.03 -26.92
C ASP A 386 -1.44 -21.93 -26.22
N LYS A 387 -2.31 -22.36 -25.30
CA LYS A 387 -3.24 -21.48 -24.57
C LYS A 387 -2.54 -20.52 -23.60
N ARG A 388 -1.21 -20.61 -23.44
CA ARG A 388 -0.39 -19.66 -22.65
C ARG A 388 -0.11 -18.37 -23.42
N TYR A 389 -0.19 -18.41 -24.75
CA TYR A 389 0.07 -17.25 -25.60
C TYR A 389 -1.23 -16.66 -26.18
N PHE A 390 -1.19 -15.36 -26.46
CA PHE A 390 -2.29 -14.63 -27.07
C PHE A 390 -1.92 -14.21 -28.49
N ARG A 391 -2.93 -14.11 -29.34
CA ARG A 391 -2.88 -13.52 -30.68
C ARG A 391 -3.98 -12.49 -30.83
N TYR A 392 -3.83 -11.60 -31.80
CA TYR A 392 -4.82 -10.60 -32.16
C TYR A 392 -5.47 -10.99 -33.48
N SER A 393 -6.79 -11.16 -33.50
CA SER A 393 -7.59 -11.35 -34.71
C SER A 393 -8.04 -10.00 -35.25
N ILE A 394 -7.95 -9.83 -36.57
CA ILE A 394 -8.33 -8.61 -37.29
C ILE A 394 -9.53 -8.93 -38.18
N ASP A 395 -10.65 -8.27 -37.94
CA ASP A 395 -11.82 -8.33 -38.81
C ASP A 395 -11.61 -7.41 -40.02
N LEU A 396 -11.28 -8.01 -41.16
CA LEU A 396 -11.05 -7.30 -42.43
C LEU A 396 -12.34 -6.85 -43.12
N SER A 397 -13.52 -7.22 -42.58
CA SER A 397 -14.82 -6.76 -43.08
C SER A 397 -15.27 -5.41 -42.49
N SER A 398 -14.42 -4.82 -41.64
CA SER A 398 -14.71 -3.64 -40.80
C SER A 398 -14.34 -2.29 -41.39
#